data_AF-A0A945Y061-F1
#
_entry.id   AF-A0A945Y061-F1
#
_cell.length_a   1.000
_cell.length_b   1.000
_cell.length_c   1.000
_cell.angle_alpha   90.00
_cell.angle_beta   90.00
_cell.angle_gamma   90.00
#
_symmetry.space_group_name_H-M   'P 1'
#
loop_
_entity.id
_entity.type
_entity.pdbx_description
1 polymer ?
#
loop_
_entity_poly.entity_id
_entity_poly.type
_entity_poly.pdbx_seq_one_letter_code
_entity_poly.pdbx_strand_id
1 'polypeptide(L)'
;MSISSLFEKPIDRYIEGVIKADDENNLLNEMEEYIITRDIAKKLQPILENYSGTPDTNGVWISGFFGSGKSHLLKILSLVLEQKNVNGSDLSAIFLDKLRETEDEFLVGEMERSLKIPSRSILFNIDQKADSTVQYTNNHILGVFLKVFNELCGYCSTLPFLAEFERDMDADGLLEQLKQNYLEHTGKTWEEERIRFHTIRSNEFAAVYAKVTGKSEQDASKLLVAYQSSFTLAIDDFANKIRDYIKHQPTGFRLNFFVDEVGQFIAEDIQRMLNLQTLAETLSTVCGGQAWIFVTSQAALEEVVGSDPGQDFSRIQDRFKVKVNLDGKDVSEVIQLRLLKKKSEAKPGLQQIYQREQENIRTLFTFGGGTQTYQKIRDENHFVMTYPMLPYQYDLFQLAMMGLYRHGAFTGRHTSVGERSMLGVFQGVLMEIADLQTGNLATFDKMFQGIRQSMKPSYLNLINFAENNLDAPLAVCLLRTLALVKYVDSFKATVQNLSILLIDQFTVNIVDLQKQIGVALQLLEDETYIQRNGDFYSYLTDVEKDIEKNIKSTELTIPEQTKTLSDLIFNEVIQTKHFRFEDNKQQYQFSRKMDGTLLIGQD
;
A
#
# COMPACT_ATOMS: atom_id res chain seq x y z
N MET A 1 5.94 10.21 34.68
CA MET A 1 5.55 8.89 34.13
C MET A 1 6.24 8.78 32.77
N SER A 2 6.84 7.65 32.42
CA SER A 2 7.45 7.49 31.09
C SER A 2 6.37 7.32 30.02
N ILE A 3 6.64 7.70 28.78
CA ILE A 3 5.70 7.53 27.66
C ILE A 3 5.32 6.04 27.50
N SER A 4 6.29 5.12 27.60
CA SER A 4 6.06 3.67 27.47
C SER A 4 5.00 3.12 28.43
N SER A 5 4.91 3.67 29.64
CA SER A 5 4.00 3.18 30.67
C SER A 5 2.53 3.56 30.47
N LEU A 6 2.23 4.44 29.49
CA LEU A 6 0.88 4.93 29.21
C LEU A 6 -0.02 3.92 28.49
N PHE A 7 0.57 2.98 27.75
CA PHE A 7 -0.14 2.14 26.78
C PHE A 7 -0.57 0.80 27.38
N GLU A 8 -1.75 0.29 26.98
CA GLU A 8 -2.28 -1.00 27.44
C GLU A 8 -1.35 -2.16 27.05
N LYS A 9 -0.89 -2.16 25.80
CA LYS A 9 0.01 -3.17 25.25
C LYS A 9 1.46 -2.65 25.21
N PRO A 10 2.48 -3.52 25.37
CA PRO A 10 3.88 -3.12 25.20
C PRO A 10 4.13 -2.55 23.79
N ILE A 11 4.89 -1.46 23.71
CA ILE A 11 5.19 -0.78 22.43
C ILE A 11 6.28 -1.48 21.62
N ASP A 12 7.08 -2.33 22.25
CA ASP A 12 8.16 -3.13 21.67
C ASP A 12 7.70 -4.53 21.23
N ARG A 13 6.42 -4.86 21.42
CA ARG A 13 5.88 -6.16 21.01
C ARG A 13 5.99 -6.37 19.50
N TYR A 14 6.14 -7.62 19.10
CA TYR A 14 6.19 -7.97 17.70
C TYR A 14 4.87 -7.68 16.99
N ILE A 15 4.93 -6.92 15.89
CA ILE A 15 3.80 -6.65 15.02
C ILE A 15 4.22 -7.04 13.60
N GLU A 16 3.51 -8.01 13.03
CA GLU A 16 3.77 -8.44 11.67
C GLU A 16 3.42 -7.30 10.68
N GLY A 17 4.42 -6.87 9.92
CA GLY A 17 4.28 -5.81 8.92
C GLY A 17 3.74 -6.29 7.57
N VAL A 18 3.89 -7.60 7.28
CA VAL A 18 3.56 -8.24 6.01
C VAL A 18 2.77 -9.52 6.24
N ILE A 19 1.79 -9.74 5.38
CA ILE A 19 1.02 -10.97 5.31
C ILE A 19 1.90 -12.06 4.74
N LYS A 20 2.28 -13.04 5.56
CA LYS A 20 2.74 -14.35 5.08
C LYS A 20 1.54 -15.28 5.03
N ALA A 21 1.26 -15.84 3.85
CA ALA A 21 0.16 -16.77 3.66
C ALA A 21 0.38 -18.11 4.38
N ASP A 22 1.65 -18.47 4.62
CA ASP A 22 2.04 -19.81 5.07
C ASP A 22 2.44 -19.89 6.56
N ASP A 23 2.40 -18.78 7.31
CA ASP A 23 2.79 -18.78 8.73
C ASP A 23 1.59 -19.02 9.65
N GLU A 24 1.12 -20.27 9.71
CA GLU A 24 -0.02 -20.66 10.56
C GLU A 24 0.22 -20.36 12.05
N ASN A 25 1.47 -20.29 12.49
CA ASN A 25 1.82 -20.03 13.88
C ASN A 25 1.52 -18.59 14.32
N ASN A 26 1.46 -17.64 13.37
CA ASN A 26 1.21 -16.22 13.66
C ASN A 26 -0.23 -15.77 13.37
N LEU A 27 -1.07 -16.60 12.71
CA LEU A 27 -2.44 -16.21 12.33
C LEU A 27 -3.31 -15.81 13.53
N LEU A 28 -3.15 -16.48 14.67
CA LEU A 28 -3.88 -16.14 15.90
C LEU A 28 -3.49 -14.76 16.40
N ASN A 29 -2.19 -14.49 16.52
CA ASN A 29 -1.67 -13.18 16.95
C ASN A 29 -2.10 -12.07 15.98
N GLU A 30 -2.09 -12.33 14.68
CA GLU A 30 -2.53 -11.38 13.66
C GLU A 30 -4.02 -11.05 13.82
N MET A 31 -4.87 -12.08 14.01
CA MET A 31 -6.29 -11.89 14.28
C MET A 31 -6.53 -11.09 15.56
N GLU A 32 -5.84 -11.42 16.66
CA GLU A 32 -5.94 -10.70 17.94
C GLU A 32 -5.47 -9.25 17.86
N GLU A 33 -4.48 -8.96 17.01
CA GLU A 33 -3.98 -7.61 16.78
C GLU A 33 -4.78 -6.83 15.71
N TYR A 34 -5.67 -7.48 14.96
CA TYR A 34 -6.54 -6.82 14.00
C TYR A 34 -7.51 -5.85 14.69
N ILE A 35 -7.66 -4.65 14.11
CA ILE A 35 -8.56 -3.61 14.60
C ILE A 35 -9.62 -3.35 13.54
N ILE A 36 -10.88 -3.41 13.96
CA ILE A 36 -12.03 -3.01 13.15
C ILE A 36 -12.29 -1.54 13.45
N THR A 37 -11.88 -0.65 12.54
CA THR A 37 -12.20 0.78 12.64
C THR A 37 -13.68 1.00 12.38
N ARG A 38 -14.19 2.16 12.79
CA ARG A 38 -15.58 2.56 12.49
C ARG A 38 -15.87 2.58 10.98
N ASP A 39 -14.89 2.94 10.18
CA ASP A 39 -15.05 3.07 8.73
C ASP A 39 -14.90 1.70 8.02
N ILE A 40 -14.03 0.81 8.50
CA ILE A 40 -14.03 -0.62 8.10
C ILE A 40 -15.37 -1.28 8.45
N ALA A 41 -15.90 -1.08 9.66
CA ALA A 41 -17.17 -1.65 10.09
C ALA A 41 -18.32 -1.28 9.11
N LYS A 42 -18.43 0.00 8.75
CA LYS A 42 -19.41 0.48 7.77
C LYS A 42 -19.22 -0.14 6.38
N LYS A 43 -17.97 -0.35 5.96
CA LYS A 43 -17.64 -0.94 4.66
C LYS A 43 -17.84 -2.45 4.61
N LEU A 44 -17.79 -3.14 5.76
CA LEU A 44 -18.10 -4.56 5.88
C LEU A 44 -19.59 -4.84 5.69
N GLN A 45 -20.46 -3.93 6.11
CA GLN A 45 -21.91 -4.11 6.02
C GLN A 45 -22.38 -4.52 4.60
N PRO A 46 -22.13 -3.76 3.51
CA PRO A 46 -22.57 -4.17 2.18
C PRO A 46 -21.91 -5.46 1.69
N ILE A 47 -20.69 -5.79 2.15
CA ILE A 47 -20.06 -7.08 1.83
C ILE A 47 -20.89 -8.21 2.44
N LEU A 48 -21.17 -8.12 3.74
CA LEU A 48 -21.85 -9.17 4.50
C LEU A 48 -23.33 -9.31 4.10
N GLU A 49 -24.03 -8.21 3.81
CA GLU A 49 -25.42 -8.26 3.32
C GLU A 49 -25.53 -9.00 1.98
N ASN A 50 -24.65 -8.69 1.03
CA ASN A 50 -24.62 -9.40 -0.26
C ASN A 50 -24.11 -10.84 -0.10
N TYR A 51 -23.20 -11.08 0.87
CA TYR A 51 -22.71 -12.42 1.16
C TYR A 51 -23.72 -13.28 1.92
N SER A 52 -24.59 -12.74 2.77
CA SER A 52 -25.59 -13.54 3.49
C SER A 52 -26.86 -13.76 2.66
N GLY A 53 -27.15 -12.85 1.73
CA GLY A 53 -28.36 -12.84 0.91
C GLY A 53 -28.34 -13.74 -0.33
N THR A 54 -29.41 -13.62 -1.13
CA THR A 54 -29.52 -14.26 -2.46
C THR A 54 -28.51 -13.61 -3.40
N PRO A 55 -27.58 -14.37 -3.99
CA PRO A 55 -26.45 -13.78 -4.67
C PRO A 55 -26.84 -13.25 -6.07
N ASP A 56 -27.20 -11.96 -6.13
CA ASP A 56 -27.27 -11.17 -7.37
C ASP A 56 -25.89 -10.64 -7.80
N THR A 57 -24.87 -10.90 -6.97
CA THR A 57 -23.49 -10.42 -7.09
C THR A 57 -22.54 -11.40 -6.42
N ASN A 58 -21.35 -11.59 -6.96
CA ASN A 58 -20.31 -12.46 -6.37
C ASN A 58 -18.92 -11.82 -6.36
N GLY A 59 -18.83 -10.50 -6.54
CA GLY A 59 -17.57 -9.78 -6.69
C GLY A 59 -17.45 -8.62 -5.70
N VAL A 60 -16.32 -8.56 -4.98
CA VAL A 60 -15.97 -7.47 -4.06
C VAL A 60 -14.65 -6.84 -4.48
N TRP A 61 -14.64 -5.52 -4.65
CA TRP A 61 -13.45 -4.74 -5.02
C TRP A 61 -12.99 -3.87 -3.85
N ILE A 62 -11.79 -4.13 -3.32
CA ILE A 62 -11.19 -3.38 -2.21
C ILE A 62 -10.08 -2.47 -2.75
N SER A 63 -10.34 -1.16 -2.80
CA SER A 63 -9.38 -0.12 -3.22
C SER A 63 -8.84 0.69 -2.03
N GLY A 64 -7.80 1.49 -2.26
CA GLY A 64 -7.13 2.30 -1.23
C GLY A 64 -5.64 2.50 -1.47
N PHE A 65 -5.03 3.46 -0.77
CA PHE A 65 -3.61 3.81 -0.93
C PHE A 65 -2.65 2.76 -0.36
N PHE A 66 -1.36 2.88 -0.64
CA PHE A 66 -0.35 2.03 0.00
C PHE A 66 -0.43 2.14 1.53
N GLY A 67 -0.34 1.00 2.24
CA GLY A 67 -0.40 0.96 3.71
C GLY A 67 -1.79 1.13 4.34
N SER A 68 -2.86 1.22 3.55
CA SER A 68 -4.26 1.34 4.04
C SER A 68 -4.85 0.05 4.64
N GLY A 69 -4.15 -1.09 4.53
CA GLY A 69 -4.61 -2.35 5.11
C GLY A 69 -5.50 -3.23 4.23
N LYS A 70 -5.61 -2.96 2.91
CA LYS A 70 -6.44 -3.75 1.97
C LYS A 70 -6.15 -5.25 2.00
N SER A 71 -4.88 -5.63 1.81
CA SER A 71 -4.44 -7.02 1.82
C SER A 71 -4.73 -7.67 3.17
N HIS A 72 -4.60 -6.90 4.26
CA HIS A 72 -4.84 -7.41 5.61
C HIS A 72 -6.32 -7.65 5.84
N LEU A 73 -7.20 -6.72 5.44
CA LEU A 73 -8.64 -6.93 5.42
C LEU A 73 -9.02 -8.16 4.56
N LEU A 74 -8.44 -8.28 3.37
CA LEU A 74 -8.66 -9.43 2.46
C LEU A 74 -8.26 -10.76 3.15
N LYS A 75 -7.10 -10.83 3.79
CA LYS A 75 -6.65 -12.02 4.54
C LYS A 75 -7.58 -12.35 5.70
N ILE A 76 -7.92 -11.35 6.51
CA ILE A 76 -8.80 -11.52 7.69
C ILE A 76 -10.16 -12.05 7.25
N LEU A 77 -10.76 -11.48 6.20
CA LEU A 77 -12.01 -12.00 5.62
C LEU A 77 -11.86 -13.44 5.12
N SER A 78 -10.74 -13.80 4.49
CA SER A 78 -10.54 -15.18 4.02
C SER A 78 -10.53 -16.20 5.15
N LEU A 79 -9.92 -15.84 6.29
CA LEU A 79 -9.82 -16.71 7.47
C LEU A 79 -11.15 -16.80 8.20
N VAL A 80 -11.85 -15.67 8.33
CA VAL A 80 -13.10 -15.55 9.09
C VAL A 80 -14.25 -16.23 8.35
N LEU A 81 -14.42 -16.00 7.05
CA LEU A 81 -15.52 -16.62 6.30
C LEU A 81 -15.35 -18.15 6.17
N GLU A 82 -14.11 -18.64 6.12
CA GLU A 82 -13.82 -20.08 6.17
C GLU A 82 -13.95 -20.68 7.58
N GLN A 83 -14.11 -19.85 8.62
CA GLN A 83 -14.10 -20.29 10.03
C GLN A 83 -12.84 -21.10 10.36
N LYS A 84 -11.68 -20.60 9.93
CA LYS A 84 -10.41 -21.29 10.12
C LYS A 84 -10.11 -21.41 11.62
N ASN A 85 -9.81 -22.64 12.04
CA ASN A 85 -9.40 -22.95 13.41
C ASN A 85 -7.88 -23.05 13.48
N VAL A 86 -7.26 -22.34 14.43
CA VAL A 86 -5.81 -22.34 14.65
C VAL A 86 -5.55 -22.60 16.13
N ASN A 87 -4.75 -23.62 16.45
CA ASN A 87 -4.43 -24.01 17.84
C ASN A 87 -5.68 -24.20 18.73
N GLY A 88 -6.77 -24.71 18.17
CA GLY A 88 -8.06 -24.89 18.87
C GLY A 88 -8.87 -23.62 19.11
N SER A 89 -8.41 -22.47 18.59
CA SER A 89 -9.13 -21.20 18.62
C SER A 89 -9.82 -20.95 17.28
N ASP A 90 -11.11 -20.63 17.33
CA ASP A 90 -11.90 -20.22 16.17
C ASP A 90 -11.65 -18.74 15.88
N LEU A 91 -10.97 -18.44 14.77
CA LEU A 91 -10.63 -17.07 14.39
C LEU A 91 -11.88 -16.23 14.07
N SER A 92 -12.97 -16.87 13.64
CA SER A 92 -14.22 -16.16 13.37
C SER A 92 -14.90 -15.68 14.65
N ALA A 93 -14.79 -16.42 15.75
CA ALA A 93 -15.30 -16.01 17.05
C ALA A 93 -14.54 -14.80 17.60
N ILE A 94 -13.20 -14.78 17.46
CA ILE A 94 -12.37 -13.64 17.86
C ILE A 94 -12.75 -12.38 17.07
N PHE A 95 -12.93 -12.53 15.75
CA PHE A 95 -13.36 -11.43 14.90
C PHE A 95 -14.77 -10.92 15.29
N LEU A 96 -15.69 -11.83 15.62
CA LEU A 96 -17.05 -11.49 16.05
C LEU A 96 -17.06 -10.72 17.38
N ASP A 97 -16.21 -11.10 18.34
CA ASP A 97 -16.06 -10.37 19.60
C ASP A 97 -15.54 -8.94 19.37
N LYS A 98 -14.57 -8.76 18.48
CA LYS A 98 -14.10 -7.44 18.06
C LYS A 98 -15.18 -6.63 17.35
N LEU A 99 -16.01 -7.29 16.55
CA LEU A 99 -17.13 -6.63 15.87
C LEU A 99 -18.17 -6.13 16.87
N ARG A 100 -18.40 -6.86 17.98
CA ARG A 100 -19.28 -6.42 19.08
C ARG A 100 -18.77 -5.17 19.78
N GLU A 101 -17.45 -4.95 19.84
CA GLU A 101 -16.87 -3.71 20.37
C GLU A 101 -17.23 -2.46 19.54
N THR A 102 -17.72 -2.62 18.30
CA THR A 102 -18.17 -1.51 17.47
C THR A 102 -19.57 -1.00 17.83
N GLU A 103 -20.30 -1.72 18.71
CA GLU A 103 -21.68 -1.44 19.12
C GLU A 103 -22.69 -1.45 17.96
N ASP A 104 -22.35 -2.05 16.82
CA ASP A 104 -23.24 -2.23 15.66
C ASP A 104 -23.87 -3.63 15.66
N GLU A 105 -25.02 -3.77 16.34
CA GLU A 105 -25.74 -5.05 16.43
C GLU A 105 -26.21 -5.58 15.07
N PHE A 106 -26.49 -4.70 14.10
CA PHE A 106 -26.90 -5.11 12.77
C PHE A 106 -25.75 -5.78 12.02
N LEU A 107 -24.57 -5.16 12.05
CA LEU A 107 -23.35 -5.71 11.44
C LEU A 107 -22.95 -7.05 12.08
N VAL A 108 -23.06 -7.16 13.41
CA VAL A 108 -22.85 -8.43 14.13
C VAL A 108 -23.82 -9.50 13.65
N GLY A 109 -25.11 -9.17 13.51
CA GLY A 109 -26.12 -10.09 12.99
C GLY A 109 -25.84 -10.56 11.56
N GLU A 110 -25.39 -9.68 10.67
CA GLU A 110 -25.00 -10.04 9.29
C GLU A 110 -23.75 -10.92 9.24
N MET A 111 -22.78 -10.66 10.14
CA MET A 111 -21.62 -11.52 10.29
C MET A 111 -22.03 -12.92 10.74
N GLU A 112 -22.88 -13.03 11.77
CA GLU A 112 -23.39 -14.33 12.26
C GLU A 112 -24.18 -15.09 11.20
N ARG A 113 -24.93 -14.40 10.34
CA ARG A 113 -25.60 -15.03 9.18
C ARG A 113 -24.59 -15.54 8.17
N SER A 114 -23.57 -14.74 7.86
CA SER A 114 -22.51 -15.11 6.92
C SER A 114 -21.73 -16.33 7.40
N LEU A 115 -21.42 -16.41 8.70
CA LEU A 115 -20.71 -17.54 9.31
C LEU A 115 -21.53 -18.85 9.32
N LYS A 116 -22.86 -18.80 9.20
CA LYS A 116 -23.68 -20.02 9.04
C LYS A 116 -23.53 -20.67 7.67
N ILE A 117 -22.94 -19.98 6.71
CA ILE A 117 -22.74 -20.49 5.36
C ILE A 117 -21.43 -21.29 5.34
N PRO A 118 -21.45 -22.60 5.05
CA PRO A 118 -20.23 -23.37 4.93
C PRO A 118 -19.41 -22.81 3.77
N SER A 119 -18.12 -22.53 3.98
CA SER A 119 -17.30 -21.96 2.92
C SER A 119 -15.86 -22.43 2.97
N ARG A 120 -15.14 -22.24 1.86
CA ARG A 120 -13.70 -22.44 1.77
C ARG A 120 -13.06 -21.28 1.03
N SER A 121 -11.91 -20.83 1.49
CA SER A 121 -11.23 -19.65 0.93
C SER A 121 -9.90 -20.03 0.30
N ILE A 122 -9.61 -19.43 -0.86
CA ILE A 122 -8.31 -19.51 -1.52
C ILE A 122 -7.73 -18.09 -1.52
N LEU A 123 -6.71 -17.86 -0.69
CA LEU A 123 -5.98 -16.59 -0.63
C LEU A 123 -4.70 -16.69 -1.45
N PHE A 124 -4.47 -15.75 -2.37
CA PHE A 124 -3.24 -15.70 -3.14
C PHE A 124 -2.94 -14.29 -3.66
N ASN A 125 -1.65 -13.98 -3.78
CA ASN A 125 -1.17 -12.82 -4.50
C ASN A 125 -1.01 -13.19 -5.99
N ILE A 126 -1.67 -12.45 -6.88
CA ILE A 126 -1.70 -12.81 -8.31
C ILE A 126 -0.33 -12.61 -8.97
N ASP A 127 0.40 -11.56 -8.61
CA ASP A 127 1.72 -11.25 -9.18
C ASP A 127 2.74 -12.33 -8.81
N GLN A 128 2.73 -12.81 -7.57
CA GLN A 128 3.61 -13.89 -7.11
C GLN A 128 3.27 -15.25 -7.75
N LYS A 129 1.99 -15.53 -7.99
CA LYS A 129 1.56 -16.82 -8.57
C LYS A 129 1.68 -16.87 -10.09
N ALA A 130 1.79 -15.72 -10.75
CA ALA A 130 1.85 -15.57 -12.20
C ALA A 130 3.22 -15.93 -12.85
N ASP A 131 4.23 -16.33 -12.07
CA ASP A 131 5.55 -16.72 -12.57
C ASP A 131 5.51 -17.73 -13.74
N SER A 132 6.52 -17.62 -14.61
CA SER A 132 6.89 -18.29 -15.90
C SER A 132 6.23 -19.60 -16.39
N THR A 133 5.42 -20.32 -15.61
CA THR A 133 4.67 -21.53 -16.01
C THR A 133 3.36 -21.25 -16.75
N VAL A 134 2.91 -19.99 -16.81
CA VAL A 134 1.68 -19.56 -17.52
C VAL A 134 1.86 -19.54 -19.07
N GLN A 135 2.99 -20.04 -19.58
CA GLN A 135 3.32 -20.08 -21.02
C GLN A 135 2.35 -20.91 -21.88
N TYR A 136 1.46 -21.70 -21.29
CA TYR A 136 0.50 -22.55 -22.00
C TYR A 136 -0.88 -21.90 -22.22
N THR A 137 -1.10 -20.65 -21.81
CA THR A 137 -2.45 -20.05 -21.79
C THR A 137 -2.47 -18.64 -22.37
N ASN A 138 -3.39 -18.36 -23.31
CA ASN A 138 -3.65 -17.01 -23.84
C ASN A 138 -4.33 -16.09 -22.80
N ASN A 139 -4.86 -16.63 -21.70
CA ASN A 139 -5.49 -15.87 -20.61
C ASN A 139 -4.73 -16.11 -19.30
N HIS A 140 -3.83 -15.19 -18.97
CA HIS A 140 -2.95 -15.31 -17.79
C HIS A 140 -3.72 -15.35 -16.46
N ILE A 141 -4.81 -14.58 -16.32
CA ILE A 141 -5.63 -14.58 -15.10
C ILE A 141 -6.25 -15.96 -14.88
N LEU A 142 -6.89 -16.49 -15.91
CA LEU A 142 -7.56 -17.79 -15.82
C LEU A 142 -6.56 -18.91 -15.48
N GLY A 143 -5.34 -18.84 -16.03
CA GLY A 143 -4.26 -19.76 -15.71
C GLY A 143 -3.90 -19.75 -14.22
N VAL A 144 -3.80 -18.56 -13.59
CA VAL A 144 -3.52 -18.44 -12.15
C VAL A 144 -4.69 -18.97 -11.31
N PHE A 145 -5.93 -18.65 -11.66
CA PHE A 145 -7.12 -19.16 -10.96
C PHE A 145 -7.21 -20.69 -11.02
N LEU A 146 -6.95 -21.29 -12.19
CA LEU A 146 -6.90 -22.74 -12.32
C LEU A 146 -5.78 -23.35 -11.48
N LYS A 147 -4.59 -22.73 -11.49
CA LYS A 147 -3.44 -23.18 -10.70
C LYS A 147 -3.78 -23.24 -9.21
N VAL A 148 -4.30 -22.17 -8.63
CA VAL A 148 -4.64 -22.14 -7.18
C VAL A 148 -5.83 -23.03 -6.83
N PHE A 149 -6.78 -23.20 -7.75
CA PHE A 149 -7.89 -24.13 -7.57
C PHE A 149 -7.41 -25.60 -7.60
N ASN A 150 -6.46 -25.93 -8.49
CA ASN A 150 -5.85 -27.26 -8.52
C ASN A 150 -5.06 -27.51 -7.22
N GLU A 151 -4.33 -26.52 -6.70
CA GLU A 151 -3.66 -26.62 -5.39
C GLU A 151 -4.65 -26.93 -4.26
N LEU A 152 -5.80 -26.23 -4.23
CA LEU A 152 -6.86 -26.48 -3.25
C LEU A 152 -7.36 -27.93 -3.29
N CYS A 153 -7.50 -28.49 -4.49
CA CYS A 153 -7.97 -29.86 -4.71
C CYS A 153 -6.87 -30.92 -4.50
N GLY A 154 -5.60 -30.53 -4.29
CA GLY A 154 -4.46 -31.44 -4.19
C GLY A 154 -3.89 -31.92 -5.53
N TYR A 155 -4.36 -31.36 -6.65
CA TYR A 155 -3.90 -31.70 -7.99
C TYR A 155 -2.63 -30.91 -8.38
N CYS A 156 -2.04 -31.26 -9.52
CA CYS A 156 -0.83 -30.68 -10.06
C CYS A 156 -1.04 -29.21 -10.45
N SER A 157 -0.39 -28.30 -9.73
CA SER A 157 -0.56 -26.86 -9.97
C SER A 157 0.31 -26.31 -11.10
N THR A 158 1.40 -27.00 -11.43
CA THR A 158 2.37 -26.57 -12.45
C THR A 158 1.99 -26.98 -13.86
N LEU A 159 1.33 -28.13 -14.03
CA LEU A 159 0.96 -28.71 -15.33
C LEU A 159 -0.56 -28.91 -15.40
N PRO A 160 -1.32 -27.97 -16.00
CA PRO A 160 -2.77 -28.01 -16.03
C PRO A 160 -3.38 -29.28 -16.63
N PHE A 161 -2.79 -29.80 -17.72
CA PHE A 161 -3.25 -31.04 -18.36
C PHE A 161 -3.10 -32.26 -17.44
N LEU A 162 -2.12 -32.26 -16.54
CA LEU A 162 -1.90 -33.35 -15.60
C LEU A 162 -2.90 -33.29 -14.45
N ALA A 163 -3.29 -32.08 -14.02
CA ALA A 163 -4.39 -31.90 -13.08
C ALA A 163 -5.74 -32.37 -13.65
N GLU A 164 -5.97 -32.22 -14.95
CA GLU A 164 -7.17 -32.80 -15.59
C GLU A 164 -7.17 -34.33 -15.50
N PHE A 165 -6.04 -34.96 -15.82
CA PHE A 165 -5.89 -36.40 -15.63
C PHE A 165 -6.13 -36.84 -14.19
N GLU A 166 -5.55 -36.14 -13.21
CA GLU A 166 -5.75 -36.43 -11.79
C GLU A 166 -7.21 -36.27 -11.38
N ARG A 167 -7.89 -35.22 -11.88
CA ARG A 167 -9.31 -34.98 -11.61
C ARG A 167 -10.21 -36.07 -12.19
N ASP A 168 -9.93 -36.54 -13.41
CA ASP A 168 -10.69 -37.64 -14.02
C ASP A 168 -10.48 -38.95 -13.23
N MET A 169 -9.23 -39.23 -12.84
CA MET A 169 -8.93 -40.39 -11.99
C MET A 169 -9.58 -40.32 -10.60
N ASP A 170 -9.71 -39.12 -10.05
CA ASP A 170 -10.37 -38.89 -8.77
C ASP A 170 -11.89 -39.06 -8.88
N ALA A 171 -12.49 -38.54 -9.96
CA ALA A 171 -13.90 -38.74 -10.27
C ALA A 171 -14.25 -40.24 -10.46
N ASP A 172 -13.32 -41.02 -11.01
CA ASP A 172 -13.43 -42.48 -11.13
C ASP A 172 -13.13 -43.23 -9.80
N GLY A 173 -12.68 -42.53 -8.75
CA GLY A 173 -12.30 -43.13 -7.47
C GLY A 173 -10.99 -43.94 -7.50
N LEU A 174 -10.15 -43.71 -8.51
CA LEU A 174 -8.92 -44.47 -8.78
C LEU A 174 -7.63 -43.71 -8.44
N LEU A 175 -7.70 -42.40 -8.16
CA LEU A 175 -6.52 -41.57 -7.94
C LEU A 175 -5.66 -42.07 -6.76
N GLU A 176 -6.26 -42.39 -5.61
CA GLU A 176 -5.53 -42.88 -4.44
C GLU A 176 -4.89 -44.25 -4.69
N GLN A 177 -5.56 -45.14 -5.43
CA GLN A 177 -4.98 -46.41 -5.83
C GLN A 177 -3.78 -46.22 -6.77
N LEU A 178 -3.86 -45.24 -7.68
CA LEU A 178 -2.75 -44.86 -8.54
C LEU A 178 -1.56 -44.37 -7.72
N LYS A 179 -1.77 -43.45 -6.76
CA LYS A 179 -0.70 -42.95 -5.89
C LYS A 179 -0.02 -44.07 -5.10
N GLN A 180 -0.81 -44.96 -4.50
CA GLN A 180 -0.28 -46.09 -3.73
C GLN A 180 0.51 -47.07 -4.60
N ASN A 181 -0.05 -47.50 -5.75
CA ASN A 181 0.65 -48.41 -6.66
C ASN A 181 1.90 -47.77 -7.27
N TYR A 182 1.90 -46.46 -7.48
CA TYR A 182 3.06 -45.73 -7.97
C TYR A 182 4.20 -45.75 -6.94
N LEU A 183 3.88 -45.53 -5.67
CA LEU A 183 4.83 -45.62 -4.57
C LEU A 183 5.39 -47.03 -4.40
N GLU A 184 4.54 -48.06 -4.47
CA GLU A 184 4.95 -49.46 -4.40
C GLU A 184 5.87 -49.87 -5.57
N HIS A 185 5.63 -49.35 -6.77
CA HIS A 185 6.40 -49.71 -7.97
C HIS A 185 7.73 -48.96 -8.06
N THR A 186 7.74 -47.66 -7.74
CA THR A 186 8.89 -46.77 -8.00
C THR A 186 9.67 -46.38 -6.74
N GLY A 187 9.10 -46.58 -5.55
CA GLY A 187 9.65 -46.13 -4.27
C GLY A 187 9.55 -44.61 -4.04
N LYS A 188 8.84 -43.86 -4.91
CA LYS A 188 8.64 -42.42 -4.81
C LYS A 188 7.16 -42.07 -4.83
N THR A 189 6.80 -40.94 -4.23
CA THR A 189 5.41 -40.47 -4.28
C THR A 189 5.05 -39.95 -5.68
N TRP A 190 3.78 -40.03 -6.03
CA TRP A 190 3.27 -39.49 -7.28
C TRP A 190 3.49 -37.97 -7.34
N GLU A 191 3.27 -37.28 -6.23
CA GLU A 191 3.39 -35.83 -6.09
C GLU A 191 4.81 -35.30 -6.32
N GLU A 192 5.84 -36.07 -5.92
CA GLU A 192 7.25 -35.71 -6.15
C GLU A 192 7.68 -35.88 -7.62
N GLU A 193 7.13 -36.88 -8.31
CA GLU A 193 7.54 -37.21 -9.68
C GLU A 193 6.71 -36.50 -10.74
N ARG A 194 5.42 -36.20 -10.49
CA ARG A 194 4.50 -35.56 -11.44
C ARG A 194 5.02 -34.23 -12.02
N ILE A 195 5.85 -33.51 -11.26
CA ILE A 195 6.45 -32.23 -11.66
C ILE A 195 7.57 -32.42 -12.70
N ARG A 196 8.20 -33.60 -12.72
CA ARG A 196 9.25 -33.97 -13.69
C ARG A 196 8.68 -34.67 -14.92
N PHE A 197 7.47 -34.32 -15.35
CA PHE A 197 6.76 -35.03 -16.43
C PHE A 197 7.59 -35.29 -17.70
N HIS A 198 8.45 -34.37 -18.11
CA HIS A 198 9.36 -34.57 -19.26
C HIS A 198 10.46 -35.62 -19.04
N THR A 199 10.74 -35.99 -17.79
CA THR A 199 11.70 -37.01 -17.35
C THR A 199 11.02 -38.23 -16.74
N ILE A 200 9.70 -38.19 -16.51
CA ILE A 200 8.94 -39.38 -16.13
C ILE A 200 9.22 -40.43 -17.20
N ARG A 201 9.75 -41.56 -16.74
CA ARG A 201 9.84 -42.78 -17.53
C ARG A 201 8.40 -43.15 -17.86
N SER A 202 7.93 -42.80 -19.06
CA SER A 202 6.55 -43.06 -19.50
C SER A 202 6.12 -44.52 -19.24
N ASN A 203 7.10 -45.43 -19.22
CA ASN A 203 6.94 -46.84 -18.89
C ASN A 203 6.49 -47.12 -17.44
N GLU A 204 7.02 -46.41 -16.44
CA GLU A 204 6.68 -46.63 -15.02
C GLU A 204 5.24 -46.16 -14.74
N PHE A 205 4.89 -44.97 -15.23
CA PHE A 205 3.51 -44.48 -15.20
C PHE A 205 2.57 -45.42 -15.96
N ALA A 206 2.96 -45.87 -17.16
CA ALA A 206 2.15 -46.75 -17.98
C ALA A 206 1.87 -48.10 -17.30
N ALA A 207 2.88 -48.70 -16.66
CA ALA A 207 2.74 -49.95 -15.90
C ALA A 207 1.77 -49.78 -14.71
N VAL A 208 1.92 -48.70 -13.93
CA VAL A 208 1.06 -48.43 -12.78
C VAL A 208 -0.38 -48.14 -13.22
N TYR A 209 -0.58 -47.30 -14.23
CA TYR A 209 -1.91 -46.96 -14.74
C TYR A 209 -2.61 -48.18 -15.35
N ALA A 210 -1.90 -49.02 -16.11
CA ALA A 210 -2.42 -50.27 -16.65
C ALA A 210 -2.89 -51.22 -15.54
N LYS A 211 -2.09 -51.34 -14.46
CA LYS A 211 -2.43 -52.16 -13.29
C LYS A 211 -3.70 -51.68 -12.58
N VAL A 212 -3.87 -50.37 -12.44
CA VAL A 212 -5.03 -49.77 -11.72
C VAL A 212 -6.30 -49.78 -12.56
N THR A 213 -6.19 -49.53 -13.87
CA THR A 213 -7.36 -49.37 -14.76
C THR A 213 -7.72 -50.62 -15.57
N GLY A 214 -6.84 -51.63 -15.61
CA GLY A 214 -6.99 -52.82 -16.45
C GLY A 214 -6.79 -52.57 -17.95
N LYS A 215 -6.31 -51.39 -18.35
CA LYS A 215 -6.00 -51.03 -19.75
C LYS A 215 -4.59 -51.49 -20.14
N SER A 216 -4.26 -51.43 -21.44
CA SER A 216 -2.93 -51.82 -21.92
C SER A 216 -1.87 -50.74 -21.58
N GLU A 217 -0.63 -51.17 -21.33
CA GLU A 217 0.50 -50.25 -21.11
C GLU A 217 0.77 -49.35 -22.34
N GLN A 218 0.47 -49.84 -23.55
CA GLN A 218 0.60 -49.05 -24.77
C GLN A 218 -0.40 -47.89 -24.80
N ASP A 219 -1.65 -48.12 -24.37
CA ASP A 219 -2.66 -47.05 -24.28
C ASP A 219 -2.31 -46.05 -23.18
N ALA A 220 -1.79 -46.54 -22.04
CA ALA A 220 -1.34 -45.72 -20.93
C ALA A 220 -0.19 -44.77 -21.31
N SER A 221 0.75 -45.24 -22.13
CA SER A 221 1.89 -44.44 -22.61
C SER A 221 1.51 -43.25 -23.50
N LYS A 222 0.37 -43.35 -24.21
CA LYS A 222 -0.15 -42.30 -25.09
C LYS A 222 -1.15 -41.37 -24.41
N LEU A 223 -1.69 -41.77 -23.26
CA LEU A 223 -2.74 -41.05 -22.55
C LEU A 223 -2.32 -39.64 -22.14
N LEU A 224 -1.19 -39.50 -21.44
CA LEU A 224 -0.76 -38.17 -20.95
C LEU A 224 -0.36 -37.24 -22.09
N VAL A 225 0.15 -37.78 -23.20
CA VAL A 225 0.38 -37.01 -24.43
C VAL A 225 -0.94 -36.53 -25.03
N ALA A 226 -1.99 -37.37 -25.00
CA ALA A 226 -3.32 -36.97 -25.45
C ALA A 226 -3.88 -35.84 -24.58
N TYR A 227 -3.79 -35.94 -23.24
CA TYR A 227 -4.17 -34.84 -22.33
C TYR A 227 -3.39 -33.56 -22.63
N GLN A 228 -2.07 -33.65 -22.80
CA GLN A 228 -1.25 -32.47 -23.11
C GLN A 228 -1.65 -31.82 -24.44
N SER A 229 -1.90 -32.61 -25.48
CA SER A 229 -2.23 -32.10 -26.83
C SER A 229 -3.65 -31.57 -26.98
N SER A 230 -4.59 -32.08 -26.18
CA SER A 230 -6.00 -31.72 -26.24
C SER A 230 -6.41 -30.67 -25.20
N PHE A 231 -5.52 -30.35 -24.24
CA PHE A 231 -5.82 -29.39 -23.20
C PHE A 231 -6.06 -27.98 -23.76
N THR A 232 -7.24 -27.46 -23.48
CA THR A 232 -7.64 -26.08 -23.76
C THR A 232 -8.18 -25.46 -22.49
N LEU A 233 -7.86 -24.18 -22.27
CA LEU A 233 -8.33 -23.45 -21.10
C LEU A 233 -9.35 -22.38 -21.52
N ALA A 234 -10.62 -22.61 -21.18
CA ALA A 234 -11.72 -21.68 -21.37
C ALA A 234 -12.40 -21.32 -20.03
N ILE A 235 -12.96 -20.12 -19.93
CA ILE A 235 -13.62 -19.61 -18.71
C ILE A 235 -14.82 -20.49 -18.34
N ASP A 236 -15.63 -20.89 -19.32
CA ASP A 236 -16.81 -21.73 -19.09
C ASP A 236 -16.44 -23.12 -18.54
N ASP A 237 -15.39 -23.74 -19.08
CA ASP A 237 -14.90 -25.03 -18.59
C ASP A 237 -14.40 -24.92 -17.15
N PHE A 238 -13.68 -23.85 -16.82
CA PHE A 238 -13.26 -23.58 -15.46
C PHE A 238 -14.45 -23.37 -14.52
N ALA A 239 -15.44 -22.57 -14.92
CA ALA A 239 -16.64 -22.36 -14.11
C ALA A 239 -17.44 -23.64 -13.88
N ASN A 240 -17.53 -24.53 -14.88
CA ASN A 240 -18.13 -25.86 -14.73
C ASN A 240 -17.38 -26.71 -13.70
N LYS A 241 -16.03 -26.69 -13.72
CA LYS A 241 -15.21 -27.39 -12.72
C LYS A 241 -15.47 -26.89 -11.30
N ILE A 242 -15.57 -25.56 -11.11
CA ILE A 242 -15.92 -24.97 -9.81
C ILE A 242 -17.32 -25.40 -9.36
N ARG A 243 -18.31 -25.33 -10.25
CA ARG A 243 -19.68 -25.79 -9.96
C ARG A 243 -19.70 -27.25 -9.53
N ASP A 244 -18.98 -28.11 -10.26
CA ASP A 244 -18.97 -29.54 -9.96
C ASP A 244 -18.25 -29.83 -8.63
N TYR A 245 -17.20 -29.08 -8.29
CA TYR A 245 -16.63 -29.10 -6.94
C TYR A 245 -17.65 -28.70 -5.86
N ILE A 246 -18.36 -27.58 -6.05
CA ILE A 246 -19.37 -27.05 -5.11
C ILE A 246 -20.51 -28.06 -4.89
N LYS A 247 -20.95 -28.79 -5.92
CA LYS A 247 -22.00 -29.81 -5.81
C LYS A 247 -21.67 -30.95 -4.86
N HIS A 248 -20.38 -31.24 -4.64
CA HIS A 248 -19.92 -32.26 -3.71
C HIS A 248 -19.74 -31.74 -2.28
N GLN A 249 -20.04 -30.46 -2.03
CA GLN A 249 -19.96 -29.81 -0.72
C GLN A 249 -21.34 -29.71 -0.05
N PRO A 250 -21.42 -29.35 1.25
CA PRO A 250 -22.69 -29.17 1.94
C PRO A 250 -23.63 -28.17 1.27
N THR A 251 -24.94 -28.30 1.49
CA THR A 251 -25.94 -27.38 0.93
C THR A 251 -25.65 -25.94 1.33
N GLY A 252 -25.69 -25.03 0.36
CA GLY A 252 -25.38 -23.61 0.56
C GLY A 252 -23.89 -23.28 0.56
N PHE A 253 -23.01 -24.25 0.31
CA PHE A 253 -21.55 -24.03 0.30
C PHE A 253 -21.11 -22.89 -0.62
N ARG A 254 -20.08 -22.16 -0.19
CA ARG A 254 -19.43 -21.11 -0.98
C ARG A 254 -17.93 -21.33 -1.15
N LEU A 255 -17.44 -21.13 -2.37
CA LEU A 255 -16.00 -21.07 -2.66
C LEU A 255 -15.58 -19.61 -2.85
N ASN A 256 -14.64 -19.14 -2.04
CA ASN A 256 -14.17 -17.76 -2.07
C ASN A 256 -12.75 -17.68 -2.64
N PHE A 257 -12.55 -16.84 -3.66
CA PHE A 257 -11.22 -16.47 -4.17
C PHE A 257 -10.85 -15.09 -3.62
N PHE A 258 -9.78 -15.02 -2.85
CA PHE A 258 -9.23 -13.78 -2.30
C PHE A 258 -7.93 -13.46 -3.03
N VAL A 259 -7.99 -12.49 -3.94
CA VAL A 259 -6.91 -12.17 -4.87
C VAL A 259 -6.28 -10.83 -4.49
N ASP A 260 -5.03 -10.89 -4.03
CA ASP A 260 -4.27 -9.71 -3.67
C ASP A 260 -3.51 -9.14 -4.87
N GLU A 261 -3.35 -7.82 -4.90
CA GLU A 261 -2.59 -7.03 -5.88
C GLU A 261 -3.06 -7.08 -7.35
N VAL A 262 -4.33 -7.42 -7.57
CA VAL A 262 -4.98 -7.44 -8.90
C VAL A 262 -4.77 -6.15 -9.69
N GLY A 263 -4.78 -5.01 -9.01
CA GLY A 263 -4.57 -3.71 -9.66
C GLY A 263 -3.26 -3.61 -10.44
N GLN A 264 -2.14 -4.07 -9.87
CA GLN A 264 -0.83 -3.97 -10.53
C GLN A 264 -0.75 -4.92 -11.72
N PHE A 265 -1.20 -6.16 -11.53
CA PHE A 265 -1.25 -7.17 -12.58
C PHE A 265 -2.02 -6.72 -13.82
N ILE A 266 -3.06 -5.92 -13.62
CA ILE A 266 -3.94 -5.41 -14.69
C ILE A 266 -3.43 -4.08 -15.27
N ALA A 267 -2.65 -3.29 -14.50
CA ALA A 267 -2.10 -2.01 -14.96
C ALA A 267 -1.30 -2.14 -16.27
N GLU A 268 -0.71 -3.31 -16.50
CA GLU A 268 0.09 -3.62 -17.69
C GLU A 268 -0.76 -3.98 -18.92
N ASP A 269 -2.01 -4.45 -18.75
CA ASP A 269 -2.84 -4.96 -19.84
C ASP A 269 -4.36 -4.92 -19.51
N ILE A 270 -5.09 -4.04 -20.20
CA ILE A 270 -6.55 -3.85 -20.05
C ILE A 270 -7.33 -5.16 -20.36
N GLN A 271 -6.81 -6.02 -21.24
CA GLN A 271 -7.47 -7.30 -21.55
C GLN A 271 -7.51 -8.23 -20.32
N ARG A 272 -6.53 -8.13 -19.42
CA ARG A 272 -6.55 -8.86 -18.15
C ARG A 272 -7.76 -8.44 -17.30
N MET A 273 -8.10 -7.15 -17.26
CA MET A 273 -9.31 -6.70 -16.55
C MET A 273 -10.59 -7.32 -17.10
N LEU A 274 -10.75 -7.29 -18.42
CA LEU A 274 -11.93 -7.85 -19.09
C LEU A 274 -12.05 -9.36 -18.84
N ASN A 275 -10.92 -10.07 -18.81
CA ASN A 275 -10.86 -11.48 -18.49
C ASN A 275 -11.29 -11.79 -17.04
N LEU A 276 -10.81 -11.01 -16.06
CA LEU A 276 -11.22 -11.16 -14.65
C LEU A 276 -12.72 -10.93 -14.47
N GLN A 277 -13.23 -9.90 -15.15
CA GLN A 277 -14.65 -9.56 -15.11
C GLN A 277 -15.50 -10.68 -15.73
N THR A 278 -15.14 -11.15 -16.92
CA THR A 278 -15.83 -12.26 -17.59
C THR A 278 -15.81 -13.51 -16.71
N LEU A 279 -14.68 -13.78 -16.05
CA LEU A 279 -14.57 -14.87 -15.08
C LEU A 279 -15.53 -14.71 -13.89
N ALA A 280 -15.63 -13.51 -13.30
CA ALA A 280 -16.55 -13.24 -12.20
C ALA A 280 -18.02 -13.45 -12.62
N GLU A 281 -18.42 -12.90 -13.78
CA GLU A 281 -19.78 -13.02 -14.33
C GLU A 281 -20.15 -14.48 -14.65
N THR A 282 -19.25 -15.22 -15.31
CA THR A 282 -19.46 -16.64 -15.62
C THR A 282 -19.55 -17.48 -14.35
N LEU A 283 -18.69 -17.23 -13.35
CA LEU A 283 -18.78 -17.93 -12.07
C LEU A 283 -20.08 -17.64 -11.34
N SER A 284 -20.56 -16.39 -11.36
CA SER A 284 -21.84 -16.02 -10.76
C SER A 284 -23.00 -16.80 -11.40
N THR A 285 -22.98 -16.91 -12.73
CA THR A 285 -24.06 -17.55 -13.50
C THR A 285 -24.01 -19.07 -13.37
N VAL A 286 -22.86 -19.68 -13.61
CA VAL A 286 -22.69 -21.14 -13.66
C VAL A 286 -22.77 -21.78 -12.27
N CYS A 287 -22.28 -21.09 -11.23
CA CYS A 287 -22.28 -21.58 -9.85
C CYS A 287 -23.46 -21.05 -9.03
N GLY A 288 -24.44 -20.36 -9.64
CA GLY A 288 -25.60 -19.80 -8.93
C GLY A 288 -25.22 -18.86 -7.78
N GLY A 289 -24.15 -18.08 -7.97
CA GLY A 289 -23.63 -17.13 -6.99
C GLY A 289 -22.92 -17.75 -5.77
N GLN A 290 -22.57 -19.04 -5.83
CA GLN A 290 -21.83 -19.75 -4.78
C GLN A 290 -20.29 -19.58 -4.89
N ALA A 291 -19.78 -19.07 -6.01
CA ALA A 291 -18.35 -18.80 -6.20
C ALA A 291 -18.09 -17.29 -6.15
N TRP A 292 -17.34 -16.82 -5.16
CA TRP A 292 -17.08 -15.40 -4.89
C TRP A 292 -15.65 -15.00 -5.23
N ILE A 293 -15.45 -13.77 -5.70
CA ILE A 293 -14.14 -13.18 -5.96
C ILE A 293 -14.01 -11.87 -5.17
N PHE A 294 -13.04 -11.81 -4.27
CA PHE A 294 -12.62 -10.62 -3.55
C PHE A 294 -11.26 -10.21 -4.09
N VAL A 295 -11.11 -8.93 -4.48
CA VAL A 295 -9.87 -8.44 -5.07
C VAL A 295 -9.38 -7.18 -4.38
N THR A 296 -8.06 -7.01 -4.30
CA THR A 296 -7.46 -5.72 -3.89
C THR A 296 -6.84 -4.97 -5.07
N SER A 297 -6.97 -3.64 -5.05
CA SER A 297 -6.26 -2.76 -5.99
C SER A 297 -5.74 -1.51 -5.30
N GLN A 298 -4.68 -0.90 -5.85
CA GLN A 298 -4.26 0.42 -5.42
C GLN A 298 -5.22 1.49 -5.98
N ALA A 299 -5.54 2.50 -5.18
CA ALA A 299 -6.36 3.64 -5.64
C ALA A 299 -5.69 4.44 -6.79
N ALA A 300 -4.35 4.44 -6.82
CA ALA A 300 -3.55 5.22 -7.78
C ALA A 300 -3.64 4.73 -9.24
N LEU A 301 -4.30 3.59 -9.54
CA LEU A 301 -4.62 3.23 -10.93
C LEU A 301 -5.48 4.29 -11.62
N GLU A 302 -6.22 5.11 -10.88
CA GLU A 302 -6.99 6.23 -11.41
C GLU A 302 -6.10 7.41 -11.85
N GLU A 303 -4.89 7.55 -11.30
CA GLU A 303 -3.97 8.67 -11.58
C GLU A 303 -2.72 8.28 -12.40
N VAL A 304 -2.26 7.02 -12.32
CA VAL A 304 -1.02 6.55 -12.96
C VAL A 304 -1.19 6.34 -14.46
N VAL A 305 -2.41 6.21 -14.95
CA VAL A 305 -2.65 6.09 -16.40
C VAL A 305 -2.77 7.49 -17.01
N GLY A 306 -1.60 8.10 -17.25
CA GLY A 306 -1.50 9.34 -18.00
C GLY A 306 -2.23 9.24 -19.34
N SER A 307 -3.16 10.16 -19.56
CA SER A 307 -3.87 10.44 -20.81
C SER A 307 -4.62 9.25 -21.46
N ASP A 308 -5.93 9.20 -21.19
CA ASP A 308 -7.02 8.58 -21.98
C ASP A 308 -7.57 7.15 -21.70
N PRO A 309 -7.05 6.30 -20.77
CA PRO A 309 -7.72 5.03 -20.38
C PRO A 309 -8.52 5.08 -19.05
N GLY A 310 -8.51 6.19 -18.32
CA GLY A 310 -9.18 6.31 -17.02
C GLY A 310 -10.72 6.16 -17.08
N GLN A 311 -11.34 6.51 -18.22
CA GLN A 311 -12.79 6.30 -18.40
C GLN A 311 -13.16 4.83 -18.60
N ASP A 312 -12.30 4.02 -19.22
CA ASP A 312 -12.56 2.60 -19.45
C ASP A 312 -12.39 1.79 -18.16
N PHE A 313 -11.40 2.10 -17.33
CA PHE A 313 -11.23 1.46 -16.01
C PHE A 313 -12.42 1.69 -15.07
N SER A 314 -12.92 2.94 -14.99
CA SER A 314 -14.07 3.27 -14.16
C SER A 314 -15.34 2.52 -14.62
N ARG A 315 -15.60 2.46 -15.93
CA ARG A 315 -16.73 1.71 -16.51
C ARG A 315 -16.64 0.20 -16.28
N ILE A 316 -15.43 -0.36 -16.21
CA ILE A 316 -15.21 -1.80 -16.02
C ILE A 316 -15.33 -2.17 -14.53
N GLN A 317 -14.88 -1.31 -13.61
CA GLN A 317 -15.07 -1.50 -12.17
C GLN A 317 -16.54 -1.52 -11.75
N ASP A 318 -17.42 -0.77 -12.42
CA ASP A 318 -18.87 -0.67 -12.11
C ASP A 318 -19.62 -2.01 -12.12
N ARG A 319 -19.01 -3.07 -12.64
CA ARG A 319 -19.58 -4.42 -12.66
C ARG A 319 -19.27 -5.24 -11.40
N PHE A 320 -18.25 -4.86 -10.63
CA PHE A 320 -18.13 -5.26 -9.23
C PHE A 320 -19.08 -4.38 -8.41
N LYS A 321 -20.26 -4.92 -8.08
CA LYS A 321 -21.33 -4.14 -7.43
C LYS A 321 -20.98 -3.73 -6.00
N VAL A 322 -20.10 -4.47 -5.32
CA VAL A 322 -19.62 -4.13 -3.97
C VAL A 322 -18.21 -3.54 -4.07
N LYS A 323 -18.10 -2.24 -3.82
CA LYS A 323 -16.83 -1.50 -3.83
C LYS A 323 -16.54 -0.96 -2.43
N VAL A 324 -15.34 -1.22 -1.95
CA VAL A 324 -14.83 -0.79 -0.64
C VAL A 324 -13.56 0.02 -0.86
N ASN A 325 -13.57 1.30 -0.53
CA ASN A 325 -12.36 2.13 -0.59
C ASN A 325 -11.83 2.40 0.81
N LEU A 326 -10.62 1.94 1.13
CA LEU A 326 -9.94 2.19 2.41
C LEU A 326 -9.15 3.52 2.34
N ASP A 327 -9.57 4.48 3.17
CA ASP A 327 -9.05 5.85 3.16
C ASP A 327 -7.95 6.04 4.23
N GLY A 328 -7.22 7.16 4.16
CA GLY A 328 -6.20 7.52 5.16
C GLY A 328 -6.69 7.63 6.60
N LYS A 329 -7.97 7.97 6.78
CA LYS A 329 -8.60 8.11 8.11
C LYS A 329 -8.57 6.79 8.89
N ASP A 330 -8.73 5.66 8.20
CA ASP A 330 -8.64 4.32 8.79
C ASP A 330 -7.28 4.11 9.47
N VAL A 331 -6.19 4.60 8.88
CA VAL A 331 -4.85 4.32 9.38
C VAL A 331 -4.59 5.04 10.71
N SER A 332 -5.06 6.27 10.87
CA SER A 332 -4.95 7.01 12.13
C SER A 332 -5.70 6.32 13.27
N GLU A 333 -6.91 5.83 13.02
CA GLU A 333 -7.73 5.11 13.99
C GLU A 333 -7.09 3.76 14.36
N VAL A 334 -6.56 3.03 13.36
CA VAL A 334 -5.79 1.79 13.60
C VAL A 334 -4.59 2.05 14.51
N ILE A 335 -3.80 3.10 14.25
CA ILE A 335 -2.65 3.43 15.11
C ILE A 335 -3.12 3.78 16.53
N GLN A 336 -4.19 4.57 16.65
CA GLN A 336 -4.74 4.98 17.95
C GLN A 336 -5.22 3.79 18.78
N LEU A 337 -5.95 2.86 18.16
CA LEU A 337 -6.52 1.70 18.84
C LEU A 337 -5.52 0.55 19.03
N ARG A 338 -4.59 0.35 18.08
CA ARG A 338 -3.63 -0.75 18.12
C ARG A 338 -2.37 -0.41 18.91
N LEU A 339 -1.79 0.77 18.71
CA LEU A 339 -0.54 1.17 19.36
C LEU A 339 -0.77 2.08 20.57
N LEU A 340 -1.68 3.05 20.43
CA LEU A 340 -1.78 4.15 21.40
C LEU A 340 -2.87 3.94 22.44
N LYS A 341 -3.56 2.79 22.47
CA LYS A 341 -4.63 2.54 23.45
C LYS A 341 -4.09 2.70 24.87
N LYS A 342 -4.70 3.61 25.63
CA LYS A 342 -4.20 4.06 26.93
C LYS A 342 -4.78 3.23 28.06
N LYS A 343 -3.94 2.87 29.04
CA LYS A 343 -4.41 2.31 30.31
C LYS A 343 -5.36 3.29 31.00
N SER A 344 -6.37 2.76 31.70
CA SER A 344 -7.37 3.59 32.39
C SER A 344 -6.74 4.56 33.40
N GLU A 345 -5.66 4.17 34.07
CA GLU A 345 -4.95 4.99 35.07
C GLU A 345 -4.13 6.13 34.44
N ALA A 346 -3.76 6.01 33.16
CA ALA A 346 -2.96 7.01 32.45
C ALA A 346 -3.81 8.17 31.90
N LYS A 347 -5.12 7.94 31.67
CA LYS A 347 -6.03 8.92 31.04
C LYS A 347 -6.12 10.25 31.82
N PRO A 348 -6.32 10.27 33.16
CA PRO A 348 -6.49 11.52 33.90
C PRO A 348 -5.29 12.47 33.79
N GLY A 349 -4.06 11.93 33.77
CA GLY A 349 -2.86 12.75 33.62
C GLY A 349 -2.78 13.43 32.25
N LEU A 350 -3.17 12.73 31.19
CA LEU A 350 -3.21 13.29 29.83
C LEU A 350 -4.33 14.33 29.68
N GLN A 351 -5.50 14.10 30.30
CA GLN A 351 -6.59 15.07 30.33
C GLN A 351 -6.16 16.39 30.99
N GLN A 352 -5.43 16.32 32.12
CA GLN A 352 -4.89 17.51 32.78
C GLN A 352 -3.88 18.27 31.89
N ILE A 353 -3.03 17.55 31.16
CA ILE A 353 -2.11 18.17 30.19
C ILE A 353 -2.92 18.90 29.12
N TYR A 354 -3.94 18.27 28.54
CA TYR A 354 -4.77 18.92 27.53
C TYR A 354 -5.46 20.18 28.08
N GLN A 355 -6.06 20.12 29.26
CA GLN A 355 -6.73 21.28 29.86
C GLN A 355 -5.77 22.46 30.07
N ARG A 356 -4.52 22.19 30.43
CA ARG A 356 -3.48 23.20 30.61
C ARG A 356 -2.94 23.74 29.28
N GLU A 357 -2.77 22.87 28.28
CA GLU A 357 -2.04 23.19 27.05
C GLU A 357 -2.94 23.42 25.81
N GLN A 358 -4.26 23.25 25.90
CA GLN A 358 -5.17 23.30 24.72
C GLN A 358 -5.03 24.57 23.88
N GLU A 359 -4.80 25.73 24.51
CA GLU A 359 -4.58 26.99 23.79
C GLU A 359 -3.19 27.04 23.15
N ASN A 360 -2.15 26.57 23.85
CA ASN A 360 -0.81 26.43 23.28
C ASN A 360 -0.82 25.50 22.08
N ILE A 361 -1.52 24.36 22.16
CA ILE A 361 -1.70 23.40 21.06
C ILE A 361 -2.34 24.07 19.85
N ARG A 362 -3.40 24.85 20.05
CA ARG A 362 -4.08 25.57 18.95
C ARG A 362 -3.16 26.55 18.24
N THR A 363 -2.31 27.25 18.99
CA THR A 363 -1.37 28.23 18.43
C THR A 363 -0.14 27.58 17.79
N LEU A 364 0.50 26.63 18.48
CA LEU A 364 1.76 26.00 18.06
C LEU A 364 1.60 25.18 16.77
N PHE A 365 0.47 24.49 16.60
CA PHE A 365 0.25 23.57 15.48
C PHE A 365 -0.62 24.18 14.36
N THR A 366 -0.42 25.48 14.08
CA THR A 366 -1.09 26.18 12.97
C THR A 366 -0.11 26.44 11.82
N PHE A 367 -0.31 25.71 10.72
CA PHE A 367 0.46 25.85 9.47
C PHE A 367 0.10 27.14 8.72
N GLY A 368 1.10 27.81 8.14
CA GLY A 368 0.96 29.05 7.37
C GLY A 368 1.06 28.86 5.86
N GLY A 369 0.88 29.96 5.12
CA GLY A 369 1.29 30.08 3.71
C GLY A 369 0.48 29.28 2.67
N GLY A 370 -0.83 29.10 2.87
CA GLY A 370 -1.69 28.38 1.92
C GLY A 370 -1.48 26.86 1.89
N THR A 371 -0.78 26.32 2.90
CA THR A 371 -0.66 24.88 3.14
C THR A 371 -2.05 24.26 3.34
N GLN A 372 -2.24 23.03 2.90
CA GLN A 372 -3.48 22.27 3.18
C GLN A 372 -3.78 22.26 4.69
N THR A 373 -5.06 22.35 5.04
CA THR A 373 -5.47 22.25 6.45
C THR A 373 -5.40 20.80 6.89
N TYR A 374 -4.46 20.48 7.78
CA TYR A 374 -4.36 19.17 8.43
C TYR A 374 -5.37 19.00 9.56
N GLN A 375 -5.63 17.75 9.95
CA GLN A 375 -6.44 17.48 11.13
C GLN A 375 -5.84 18.11 12.39
N LYS A 376 -6.72 18.74 13.18
CA LYS A 376 -6.38 19.30 14.49
C LYS A 376 -6.90 18.40 15.60
N ILE A 377 -6.39 18.60 16.82
CA ILE A 377 -6.99 17.99 18.01
C ILE A 377 -8.40 18.57 18.17
N ARG A 378 -9.39 17.66 18.27
CA ARG A 378 -10.82 18.01 18.24
C ARG A 378 -11.31 18.36 19.64
N ASP A 379 -10.93 17.52 20.59
CA ASP A 379 -11.32 17.58 21.98
C ASP A 379 -10.28 16.84 22.84
N GLU A 380 -10.53 16.81 24.15
CA GLU A 380 -9.70 16.14 25.15
C GLU A 380 -9.57 14.64 24.87
N ASN A 381 -10.65 13.96 24.46
CA ASN A 381 -10.62 12.54 24.16
C ASN A 381 -9.72 12.24 22.97
N HIS A 382 -9.80 13.06 21.92
CA HIS A 382 -8.93 12.94 20.75
C HIS A 382 -7.46 13.14 21.13
N PHE A 383 -7.15 14.09 22.03
CA PHE A 383 -5.79 14.27 22.56
C PHE A 383 -5.28 13.00 23.26
N VAL A 384 -6.09 12.42 24.16
CA VAL A 384 -5.72 11.21 24.91
C VAL A 384 -5.46 10.03 23.95
N MET A 385 -6.26 9.89 22.89
CA MET A 385 -6.12 8.84 21.88
C MET A 385 -4.83 8.98 21.04
N THR A 386 -4.47 10.20 20.65
CA THR A 386 -3.35 10.45 19.74
C THR A 386 -2.00 10.66 20.45
N TYR A 387 -1.98 11.12 21.70
CA TYR A 387 -0.73 11.40 22.43
C TYR A 387 0.19 10.15 22.49
N PRO A 388 1.51 10.25 22.29
CA PRO A 388 2.35 11.45 22.13
C PRO A 388 2.49 11.97 20.68
N MET A 389 1.67 11.46 19.76
CA MET A 389 1.60 11.91 18.37
C MET A 389 0.56 13.01 18.21
N LEU A 390 0.60 13.72 17.09
CA LEU A 390 -0.37 14.75 16.72
C LEU A 390 -1.10 14.39 15.42
N PRO A 391 -2.37 14.80 15.25
CA PRO A 391 -3.18 14.32 14.14
C PRO A 391 -2.60 14.65 12.75
N TYR A 392 -1.97 15.80 12.57
CA TYR A 392 -1.34 16.18 11.30
C TYR A 392 -0.24 15.19 10.87
N GLN A 393 0.40 14.50 11.82
CA GLN A 393 1.52 13.62 11.54
C GLN A 393 1.05 12.38 10.74
N TYR A 394 -0.16 11.89 10.98
CA TYR A 394 -0.73 10.78 10.19
C TYR A 394 -0.96 11.21 8.74
N ASP A 395 -1.67 12.33 8.55
CA ASP A 395 -2.02 12.85 7.22
C ASP A 395 -0.76 13.21 6.41
N LEU A 396 0.16 13.98 7.02
CA LEU A 396 1.38 14.43 6.36
C LEU A 396 2.31 13.25 6.03
N PHE A 397 2.44 12.27 6.93
CA PHE A 397 3.27 11.09 6.66
C PHE A 397 2.69 10.23 5.55
N GLN A 398 1.36 10.08 5.49
CA GLN A 398 0.71 9.39 4.38
C GLN A 398 1.02 10.06 3.04
N LEU A 399 0.89 11.38 2.98
CA LEU A 399 1.22 12.16 1.78
C LEU A 399 2.69 12.03 1.40
N ALA A 400 3.60 12.08 2.39
CA ALA A 400 5.03 11.87 2.20
C ALA A 400 5.33 10.49 1.59
N MET A 401 4.73 9.43 2.13
CA MET A 401 4.89 8.06 1.61
C MET A 401 4.38 7.95 0.17
N MET A 402 3.23 8.56 -0.15
CA MET A 402 2.68 8.57 -1.50
C MET A 402 3.60 9.31 -2.48
N GLY A 403 4.09 10.49 -2.11
CA GLY A 403 5.03 11.27 -2.92
C GLY A 403 6.33 10.50 -3.18
N LEU A 404 6.96 9.98 -2.12
CA LEU A 404 8.18 9.17 -2.23
C LEU A 404 7.97 7.92 -3.11
N TYR A 405 6.82 7.26 -2.99
CA TYR A 405 6.49 6.10 -3.81
C TYR A 405 6.34 6.46 -5.29
N ARG A 406 5.56 7.50 -5.62
CA ARG A 406 5.36 7.96 -7.01
C ARG A 406 6.66 8.35 -7.70
N HIS A 407 7.61 8.90 -6.95
CA HIS A 407 8.94 9.27 -7.45
C HIS A 407 9.98 8.14 -7.33
N GLY A 408 9.54 6.92 -7.01
CA GLY A 408 10.39 5.73 -7.01
C GLY A 408 11.52 5.77 -5.98
N ALA A 409 11.27 6.34 -4.80
CA ALA A 409 12.28 6.50 -3.74
C ALA A 409 12.62 5.20 -2.99
N PHE A 410 11.83 4.14 -3.16
CA PHE A 410 12.00 2.88 -2.43
C PHE A 410 12.67 1.76 -3.25
N THR A 411 13.41 0.87 -2.58
CA THR A 411 14.10 -0.28 -3.19
C THR A 411 13.13 -1.41 -3.56
N GLY A 412 13.44 -2.13 -4.64
CA GLY A 412 12.61 -3.20 -5.19
C GLY A 412 11.46 -2.69 -6.07
N ARG A 413 11.16 -3.42 -7.17
CA ARG A 413 9.87 -3.29 -7.84
C ARG A 413 8.84 -3.94 -6.91
N HIS A 414 8.19 -3.11 -6.09
CA HIS A 414 6.94 -3.41 -5.37
C HIS A 414 7.01 -4.31 -4.11
N THR A 415 8.09 -5.06 -3.84
CA THR A 415 8.15 -5.98 -2.68
C THR A 415 8.71 -5.40 -1.38
N SER A 416 9.63 -4.44 -1.41
CA SER A 416 10.41 -4.03 -0.21
C SER A 416 9.86 -2.85 0.61
N VAL A 417 8.67 -2.34 0.26
CA VAL A 417 7.95 -1.37 1.11
C VAL A 417 6.88 -2.06 1.95
N GLY A 418 6.43 -3.25 1.54
CA GLY A 418 5.48 -4.06 2.31
C GLY A 418 5.99 -4.39 3.72
N GLU A 419 7.31 -4.55 3.88
CA GLU A 419 7.96 -4.97 5.13
C GLU A 419 7.78 -4.01 6.31
N ARG A 420 7.46 -2.72 6.07
CA ARG A 420 7.15 -1.74 7.12
C ARG A 420 5.92 -0.93 6.76
N SER A 421 4.76 -1.45 7.12
CA SER A 421 3.50 -0.71 7.14
C SER A 421 3.64 0.59 7.95
N MET A 422 2.77 1.57 7.69
CA MET A 422 2.72 2.83 8.45
C MET A 422 2.75 2.59 9.96
N LEU A 423 2.05 1.55 10.42
CA LEU A 423 2.03 1.10 11.81
C LEU A 423 3.44 0.82 12.38
N GLY A 424 4.30 0.14 11.62
CA GLY A 424 5.67 -0.17 12.05
C GLY A 424 6.54 1.09 12.21
N VAL A 425 6.33 2.11 11.37
CA VAL A 425 7.03 3.40 11.50
C VAL A 425 6.61 4.12 12.78
N PHE A 426 5.30 4.23 13.04
CA PHE A 426 4.81 4.85 14.27
C PHE A 426 5.24 4.09 15.52
N GLN A 427 5.28 2.75 15.47
CA GLN A 427 5.83 1.92 16.54
C GLN A 427 7.32 2.23 16.78
N GLY A 428 8.12 2.33 15.71
CA GLY A 428 9.53 2.73 15.78
C GLY A 428 9.73 4.07 16.49
N VAL A 429 8.93 5.07 16.13
CA VAL A 429 8.99 6.39 16.78
C VAL A 429 8.60 6.29 18.26
N LEU A 430 7.57 5.50 18.61
CA LEU A 430 7.18 5.30 20.01
C LEU A 430 8.29 4.63 20.84
N MET A 431 9.00 3.66 20.26
CA MET A 431 10.14 3.01 20.91
C MET A 431 11.29 4.01 21.13
N GLU A 432 11.54 4.91 20.18
CA GLU A 432 12.58 5.93 20.30
C GLU A 432 12.31 6.94 21.43
N ILE A 433 11.03 7.25 21.70
CA ILE A 433 10.62 8.21 22.75
C ILE A 433 10.13 7.53 24.04
N ALA A 434 10.28 6.21 24.15
CA ALA A 434 9.70 5.39 25.22
C ALA A 434 10.05 5.90 26.63
N ASP A 435 11.31 6.31 26.81
CA ASP A 435 11.88 6.72 28.09
C ASP A 435 11.66 8.21 28.42
N LEU A 436 11.13 8.99 27.47
CA LEU A 436 10.82 10.40 27.72
C LEU A 436 9.67 10.53 28.72
N GLN A 437 9.66 11.64 29.47
CA GLN A 437 8.58 11.94 30.40
C GLN A 437 7.31 12.35 29.66
N THR A 438 6.15 11.98 30.21
CA THR A 438 4.85 12.49 29.75
C THR A 438 4.87 14.03 29.72
N GLY A 439 4.40 14.60 28.61
CA GLY A 439 4.54 16.02 28.26
C GLY A 439 5.44 16.26 27.05
N ASN A 440 6.34 15.31 26.73
CA ASN A 440 7.09 15.31 25.46
C ASN A 440 6.22 14.78 24.31
N LEU A 441 6.58 15.16 23.08
CA LEU A 441 5.91 14.85 21.83
C LEU A 441 6.87 14.17 20.87
N ALA A 442 6.32 13.37 19.97
CA ALA A 442 7.07 12.84 18.84
C ALA A 442 7.29 13.93 17.78
N THR A 443 8.54 14.14 17.35
CA THR A 443 8.87 15.00 16.21
C THR A 443 8.72 14.24 14.89
N PHE A 444 8.40 14.95 13.81
CA PHE A 444 8.11 14.33 12.51
C PHE A 444 9.36 13.71 11.86
N ASP A 445 10.56 14.24 12.14
CA ASP A 445 11.82 13.73 11.60
C ASP A 445 12.09 12.25 11.97
N LYS A 446 11.62 11.81 13.15
CA LYS A 446 11.78 10.43 13.64
C LYS A 446 11.15 9.40 12.72
N MET A 447 10.11 9.78 11.97
CA MET A 447 9.47 8.90 11.00
C MET A 447 10.42 8.47 9.89
N PHE A 448 11.44 9.28 9.59
CA PHE A 448 12.46 8.96 8.61
C PHE A 448 13.20 7.67 8.96
N GLN A 449 13.50 7.43 10.24
CA GLN A 449 14.21 6.23 10.68
C GLN A 449 13.40 4.96 10.39
N GLY A 450 12.07 5.04 10.49
CA GLY A 450 11.20 3.90 10.20
C GLY A 450 11.29 3.45 8.74
N ILE A 451 11.42 4.39 7.79
CA ILE A 451 11.41 4.10 6.35
C ILE A 451 12.81 3.98 5.73
N ARG A 452 13.85 4.39 6.46
CA ARG A 452 15.23 4.51 5.96
C ARG A 452 15.74 3.27 5.24
N GLN A 453 15.49 2.07 5.78
CA GLN A 453 16.02 0.82 5.21
C GLN A 453 15.36 0.43 3.87
N SER A 454 14.15 0.91 3.61
CA SER A 454 13.42 0.65 2.37
C SER A 454 13.76 1.67 1.27
N MET A 455 14.53 2.73 1.58
CA MET A 455 14.84 3.79 0.62
C MET A 455 16.05 3.44 -0.26
N LYS A 456 16.02 3.88 -1.52
CA LYS A 456 17.15 3.71 -2.44
C LYS A 456 18.37 4.51 -1.96
N PRO A 457 19.60 4.01 -2.18
CA PRO A 457 20.83 4.72 -1.80
C PRO A 457 20.89 6.16 -2.30
N SER A 458 20.43 6.43 -3.54
CA SER A 458 20.42 7.77 -4.14
C SER A 458 19.62 8.82 -3.37
N TYR A 459 18.70 8.40 -2.51
CA TYR A 459 17.93 9.28 -1.62
C TYR A 459 18.54 9.39 -0.23
N LEU A 460 19.39 8.44 0.18
CA LEU A 460 19.98 8.37 1.51
C LEU A 460 21.39 8.96 1.58
N ASN A 461 22.14 8.97 0.48
CA ASN A 461 23.56 9.33 0.45
C ASN A 461 23.84 10.69 1.09
N LEU A 462 23.06 11.71 0.73
CA LEU A 462 23.16 13.07 1.29
C LEU A 462 22.89 13.11 2.79
N ILE A 463 21.90 12.37 3.29
CA ILE A 463 21.59 12.29 4.72
C ILE A 463 22.68 11.51 5.47
N ASN A 464 23.13 10.38 4.94
CA ASN A 464 24.23 9.60 5.51
C ASN A 464 25.51 10.44 5.58
N PHE A 465 25.78 11.23 4.54
CA PHE A 465 26.94 12.12 4.52
C PHE A 465 26.78 13.23 5.56
N ALA A 466 25.61 13.87 5.65
CA ALA A 466 25.34 14.87 6.68
C ALA A 466 25.53 14.31 8.10
N GLU A 467 24.95 13.15 8.41
CA GLU A 467 25.04 12.53 9.73
C GLU A 467 26.47 12.21 10.17
N ASN A 468 27.37 11.90 9.23
CA ASN A 468 28.76 11.56 9.54
C ASN A 468 29.70 12.78 9.55
N ASN A 469 29.30 13.92 8.95
CA ASN A 469 30.19 15.06 8.72
C ASN A 469 29.71 16.38 9.34
N LEU A 470 28.42 16.52 9.64
CA LEU A 470 27.85 17.71 10.28
C LEU A 470 27.69 17.49 11.78
N ASP A 471 28.44 18.23 12.59
CA ASP A 471 28.23 18.35 14.04
C ASP A 471 27.09 19.34 14.36
N ALA A 472 25.92 19.11 13.74
CA ALA A 472 24.75 19.97 13.85
C ALA A 472 23.46 19.13 13.90
N PRO A 473 23.07 18.61 15.08
CA PRO A 473 21.94 17.69 15.22
C PRO A 473 20.62 18.25 14.66
N LEU A 474 20.35 19.54 14.88
CA LEU A 474 19.14 20.19 14.35
C LEU A 474 19.14 20.26 12.82
N ALA A 475 20.29 20.51 12.19
CA ALA A 475 20.42 20.52 10.74
C ALA A 475 20.16 19.13 10.16
N VAL A 476 20.67 18.07 10.81
CA VAL A 476 20.38 16.69 10.40
C VAL A 476 18.88 16.36 10.53
N CYS A 477 18.22 16.76 11.64
CA CYS A 477 16.78 16.59 11.82
C CYS A 477 15.96 17.32 10.74
N LEU A 478 16.34 18.56 10.41
CA LEU A 478 15.71 19.30 9.31
C LEU A 478 15.92 18.63 7.96
N LEU A 479 17.12 18.11 7.70
CA LEU A 479 17.41 17.42 6.45
C LEU A 479 16.55 16.17 6.28
N ARG A 480 16.40 15.35 7.33
CA ARG A 480 15.48 14.20 7.34
C ARG A 480 14.02 14.63 7.13
N THR A 481 13.61 15.72 7.77
CA THR A 481 12.25 16.29 7.61
C THR A 481 12.00 16.73 6.18
N LEU A 482 12.93 17.48 5.58
CA LEU A 482 12.84 17.93 4.19
C LEU A 482 12.85 16.77 3.20
N ALA A 483 13.59 15.70 3.48
CA ALA A 483 13.58 14.50 2.66
C ALA A 483 12.22 13.79 2.68
N LEU A 484 11.55 13.71 3.84
CA LEU A 484 10.19 13.18 3.95
C LEU A 484 9.18 13.99 3.13
N VAL A 485 9.21 15.32 3.25
CA VAL A 485 8.20 16.19 2.63
C VAL A 485 8.55 16.64 1.19
N LYS A 486 9.66 16.16 0.61
CA LYS A 486 10.16 16.60 -0.71
C LYS A 486 9.10 16.54 -1.81
N TYR A 487 8.28 15.49 -1.82
CA TYR A 487 7.26 15.23 -2.84
C TYR A 487 5.84 15.44 -2.34
N VAL A 488 5.65 16.34 -1.36
CA VAL A 488 4.34 16.71 -0.83
C VAL A 488 3.99 18.12 -1.29
N ASP A 489 3.36 18.23 -2.46
CA ASP A 489 3.04 19.53 -3.09
C ASP A 489 2.18 20.45 -2.21
N SER A 490 1.30 19.84 -1.41
CA SER A 490 0.40 20.53 -0.47
C SER A 490 1.11 21.06 0.76
N PHE A 491 2.34 20.60 1.04
CA PHE A 491 3.18 21.07 2.15
C PHE A 491 4.16 22.14 1.69
N LYS A 492 4.14 23.30 2.35
CA LYS A 492 5.08 24.38 2.08
C LYS A 492 6.17 24.41 3.15
N ALA A 493 7.39 24.03 2.78
CA ALA A 493 8.54 23.95 3.69
C ALA A 493 9.16 25.34 3.97
N THR A 494 8.44 26.16 4.72
CA THR A 494 8.92 27.45 5.26
C THR A 494 9.53 27.26 6.65
N VAL A 495 10.30 28.24 7.14
CA VAL A 495 10.84 28.22 8.52
C VAL A 495 9.73 27.99 9.55
N GLN A 496 8.58 28.66 9.40
CA GLN A 496 7.42 28.48 10.26
C GLN A 496 6.92 27.03 10.25
N ASN A 497 6.63 26.48 9.07
CA ASN A 497 6.02 25.15 8.96
C ASN A 497 7.00 24.03 9.36
N LEU A 498 8.30 24.19 9.07
CA LEU A 498 9.33 23.26 9.53
C LEU A 498 9.49 23.29 11.05
N SER A 499 9.31 24.46 11.68
CA SER A 499 9.32 24.56 13.16
C SER A 499 8.24 23.70 13.79
N ILE A 500 7.03 23.69 13.21
CA ILE A 500 5.90 22.89 13.70
C ILE A 500 6.24 21.39 13.71
N LEU A 501 6.95 20.92 12.69
CA LEU A 501 7.34 19.51 12.55
C LEU A 501 8.37 19.04 13.59
N LEU A 502 9.08 19.97 14.22
CA LEU A 502 10.15 19.71 15.19
C LEU A 502 9.79 20.10 16.63
N ILE A 503 8.53 20.44 16.90
CA ILE A 503 8.08 20.69 18.28
C ILE A 503 8.04 19.36 19.05
N ASP A 504 8.86 19.26 20.08
CA ASP A 504 8.96 18.10 20.97
C ASP A 504 8.31 18.35 22.35
N GLN A 505 7.96 19.59 22.69
CA GLN A 505 7.36 19.97 23.97
C GLN A 505 6.40 21.17 23.83
N PHE A 506 5.37 21.23 24.68
CA PHE A 506 4.40 22.34 24.68
C PHE A 506 4.98 23.69 25.17
N THR A 507 6.08 23.66 25.91
CA THR A 507 6.72 24.86 26.51
C THR A 507 7.80 25.48 25.61
N VAL A 508 7.93 25.01 24.36
CA VAL A 508 8.96 25.51 23.45
C VAL A 508 8.76 26.99 23.12
N ASN A 509 9.84 27.77 23.12
CA ASN A 509 9.80 29.13 22.57
C ASN A 509 9.88 29.07 21.05
N ILE A 510 8.75 29.25 20.38
CA ILE A 510 8.65 29.17 18.92
C ILE A 510 9.57 30.17 18.20
N VAL A 511 9.81 31.35 18.78
CA VAL A 511 10.66 32.38 18.16
C VAL A 511 12.12 31.95 18.18
N ASP A 512 12.57 31.35 19.28
CA ASP A 512 13.94 30.86 19.39
C ASP A 512 14.16 29.62 18.53
N LEU A 513 13.17 28.72 18.47
CA LEU A 513 13.19 27.56 17.57
C LEU A 513 13.29 28.01 16.10
N GLN A 514 12.50 28.99 15.67
CA GLN A 514 12.56 29.53 14.31
C GLN A 514 13.93 30.14 13.98
N LYS A 515 14.56 30.84 14.92
CA LYS A 515 15.93 31.36 14.74
C LYS A 515 16.94 30.23 14.56
N GLN A 516 16.89 29.21 15.42
CA GLN A 516 17.79 28.06 15.34
C GLN A 516 17.61 27.30 14.02
N ILE A 517 16.36 27.13 13.58
CA ILE A 517 16.04 26.53 12.28
C ILE A 517 16.59 27.37 11.13
N GLY A 518 16.47 28.70 11.19
CA GLY A 518 17.05 29.58 10.17
C GLY A 518 18.57 29.40 10.04
N VAL A 519 19.29 29.33 11.16
CA VAL A 519 20.75 29.07 11.17
C VAL A 519 21.07 27.68 10.60
N ALA A 520 20.32 26.66 10.99
CA ALA A 520 20.51 25.30 10.51
C ALA A 520 20.20 25.14 9.01
N LEU A 521 19.17 25.82 8.50
CA LEU A 521 18.85 25.84 7.07
C LEU A 521 19.93 26.55 6.27
N GLN A 522 20.47 27.66 6.77
CA GLN A 522 21.59 28.36 6.12
C GLN A 522 22.80 27.43 5.99
N LEU A 523 23.16 26.71 7.05
CA LEU A 523 24.24 25.72 7.02
C LEU A 523 24.01 24.63 5.96
N LEU A 524 22.79 24.10 5.88
CA LEU A 524 22.45 23.07 4.88
C LEU A 524 22.48 23.63 3.45
N GLU A 525 22.10 24.89 3.26
CA GLU A 525 22.11 25.58 1.97
C GLU A 525 23.55 25.86 1.50
N ASP A 526 24.40 26.36 2.39
CA ASP A 526 25.82 26.64 2.13
C ASP A 526 26.55 25.37 1.68
N GLU A 527 26.34 24.27 2.41
CA GLU A 527 26.91 22.95 2.11
C GLU A 527 26.17 22.18 0.98
N THR A 528 25.16 22.81 0.37
CA THR A 528 24.42 22.29 -0.79
C THR A 528 23.74 20.93 -0.52
N TYR A 529 23.16 20.77 0.68
CA TYR A 529 22.25 19.66 1.00
C TYR A 529 20.80 19.95 0.60
N ILE A 530 20.46 21.24 0.55
CA ILE A 530 19.11 21.73 0.24
C ILE A 530 19.21 22.89 -0.76
N GLN A 531 18.09 23.19 -1.41
CA GLN A 531 17.91 24.40 -2.22
C GLN A 531 16.84 25.30 -1.61
N ARG A 532 16.94 26.61 -1.90
CA ARG A 532 15.99 27.63 -1.48
C ARG A 532 15.37 28.33 -2.67
N ASN A 533 14.04 28.28 -2.77
CA ASN A 533 13.25 29.00 -3.78
C ASN A 533 12.33 30.00 -3.07
N GLY A 534 12.78 31.26 -2.99
CA GLY A 534 12.09 32.29 -2.21
C GLY A 534 12.09 31.94 -0.71
N ASP A 535 10.91 31.65 -0.16
CA ASP A 535 10.74 31.27 1.26
C ASP A 535 10.62 29.74 1.46
N PHE A 536 10.75 28.95 0.39
CA PHE A 536 10.59 27.49 0.44
C PHE A 536 11.94 26.78 0.36
N TYR A 537 12.13 25.80 1.23
CA TYR A 537 13.30 24.93 1.27
C TYR A 537 12.96 23.54 0.73
N SER A 538 13.89 22.90 0.02
CA SER A 538 13.67 21.55 -0.53
C SER A 538 14.93 20.71 -0.45
N TYR A 539 14.77 19.42 -0.13
CA TYR A 539 15.86 18.45 -0.14
C TYR A 539 16.38 18.20 -1.56
N LEU A 540 17.70 18.12 -1.73
CA LEU A 540 18.32 17.75 -3.00
C LEU A 540 18.57 16.24 -3.04
N THR A 541 18.35 15.62 -4.20
CA THR A 541 18.87 14.29 -4.54
C THR A 541 20.30 14.41 -5.07
N ASP A 542 21.01 13.30 -5.19
CA ASP A 542 22.38 13.31 -5.73
C ASP A 542 22.47 14.03 -7.10
N VAL A 543 21.49 13.78 -7.99
CA VAL A 543 21.42 14.43 -9.31
C VAL A 543 21.15 15.93 -9.20
N GLU A 544 20.20 16.33 -8.35
CA GLU A 544 19.87 17.75 -8.16
C GLU A 544 21.01 18.50 -7.47
N LYS A 545 21.75 17.84 -6.58
CA LYS A 545 22.95 18.41 -5.94
C LYS A 545 24.02 18.75 -6.97
N ASP A 546 24.26 17.88 -7.94
CA ASP A 546 25.25 18.15 -8.99
C ASP A 546 24.80 19.33 -9.87
N ILE A 547 23.51 19.42 -10.19
CA ILE A 547 22.92 20.57 -10.90
C ILE A 547 23.11 21.84 -10.08
N GLU A 548 22.78 21.82 -8.79
CA GLU A 548 22.89 22.98 -7.91
C GLU A 548 24.35 23.46 -7.75
N LYS A 549 25.30 22.51 -7.64
CA LYS A 549 26.74 22.84 -7.65
C LYS A 549 27.16 23.48 -8.96
N ASN A 550 26.68 22.98 -10.10
CA ASN A 550 26.97 23.56 -11.40
C ASN A 550 26.43 25.00 -11.49
N ILE A 551 25.20 25.23 -11.03
CA ILE A 551 24.59 26.57 -10.96
C ILE A 551 25.46 27.49 -10.09
N LYS A 552 25.83 27.06 -8.88
CA LYS A 552 26.70 27.85 -7.96
C LYS A 552 28.09 28.13 -8.53
N SER A 553 28.64 27.21 -9.34
CA SER A 553 29.96 27.35 -9.96
C SER A 553 29.97 28.16 -11.26
N THR A 554 28.79 28.54 -11.78
CA THR A 554 28.70 29.32 -13.02
C THR A 554 29.16 30.75 -12.76
N GLU A 555 30.28 31.14 -13.36
CA GLU A 555 30.75 32.53 -13.32
C GLU A 555 29.78 33.43 -14.10
N LEU A 556 29.06 34.29 -13.38
CA LEU A 556 28.22 35.32 -13.98
C LEU A 556 29.09 36.52 -14.34
N THR A 557 29.16 36.85 -15.63
CA THR A 557 29.90 38.05 -16.06
C THR A 557 29.05 39.31 -15.83
N ILE A 558 29.69 40.43 -15.48
CA ILE A 558 29.00 41.73 -15.33
C ILE A 558 28.14 42.07 -16.56
N PRO A 559 28.60 41.88 -17.82
CA PRO A 559 27.77 42.13 -18.99
C PRO A 559 26.48 41.30 -19.05
N GLU A 560 26.53 40.04 -18.64
CA GLU A 560 25.34 39.16 -18.59
C GLU A 560 24.36 39.63 -17.50
N GLN A 561 24.86 40.01 -16.33
CA GLN A 561 24.03 40.57 -15.26
C GLN A 561 23.36 41.87 -15.70
N THR A 562 24.11 42.81 -16.28
CA THR A 562 23.58 44.08 -16.80
C THR A 562 22.54 43.84 -17.90
N LYS A 563 22.77 42.86 -18.78
CA LYS A 563 21.81 42.50 -19.83
C LYS A 563 20.51 41.94 -19.24
N THR A 564 20.59 40.98 -18.33
CA THR A 564 19.39 40.38 -17.70
C THR A 564 18.60 41.42 -16.90
N LEU A 565 19.28 42.26 -16.12
CA LEU A 565 18.62 43.35 -15.38
C LEU A 565 18.00 44.38 -16.32
N SER A 566 18.68 44.73 -17.41
CA SER A 566 18.14 45.60 -18.46
C SER A 566 16.87 45.02 -19.06
N ASP A 567 16.88 43.72 -19.41
CA ASP A 567 15.72 43.08 -20.01
C ASP A 567 14.53 43.08 -19.02
N LEU A 568 14.77 42.77 -17.76
CA LEU A 568 13.73 42.79 -16.71
C LEU A 568 13.18 44.22 -16.52
N ILE A 569 14.04 45.23 -16.41
CA ILE A 569 13.62 46.62 -16.19
C ILE A 569 12.92 47.20 -17.43
N PHE A 570 13.48 47.04 -18.63
CA PHE A 570 13.03 47.76 -19.83
C PHE A 570 12.10 46.98 -20.75
N ASN A 571 11.89 45.68 -20.50
CA ASN A 571 10.90 44.89 -21.22
C ASN A 571 9.72 44.50 -20.32
N GLU A 572 9.90 44.30 -19.02
CA GLU A 572 8.81 43.91 -18.13
C GLU A 572 8.23 45.08 -17.33
N VAL A 573 9.08 45.90 -16.70
CA VAL A 573 8.64 47.00 -15.82
C VAL A 573 8.34 48.29 -16.60
N ILE A 574 9.30 48.78 -17.38
CA ILE A 574 9.19 49.98 -18.22
C ILE A 574 8.90 49.55 -19.65
N GLN A 575 7.65 49.18 -19.90
CA GLN A 575 7.20 48.69 -21.21
C GLN A 575 7.14 49.79 -22.27
N THR A 576 7.07 51.06 -21.85
CA THR A 576 7.00 52.21 -22.75
C THR A 576 8.35 52.42 -23.44
N LYS A 577 8.37 52.33 -24.77
CA LYS A 577 9.60 52.50 -25.58
C LYS A 577 9.74 53.90 -26.18
N HIS A 578 8.71 54.73 -26.01
CA HIS A 578 8.61 56.04 -26.64
C HIS A 578 8.05 57.08 -25.67
N PHE A 579 8.63 58.26 -25.66
CA PHE A 579 8.06 59.43 -25.01
C PHE A 579 7.27 60.25 -26.04
N ARG A 580 6.06 60.67 -25.71
CA ARG A 580 5.26 61.55 -26.57
C ARG A 580 5.49 63.00 -26.16
N PHE A 581 6.03 63.81 -27.07
CA PHE A 581 6.23 65.23 -26.83
C PHE A 581 4.89 65.97 -27.01
N GLU A 582 4.43 66.68 -25.98
CA GLU A 582 3.06 67.23 -25.96
C GLU A 582 2.84 68.32 -27.02
N ASP A 583 3.86 69.15 -27.29
CA ASP A 583 3.72 70.32 -28.17
C ASP A 583 3.54 69.98 -29.66
N ASN A 584 4.17 68.89 -30.13
CA ASN A 584 4.08 68.46 -31.53
C ASN A 584 3.39 67.10 -31.71
N LYS A 585 2.96 66.47 -30.61
CA LYS A 585 2.33 65.14 -30.54
C LYS A 585 3.15 63.99 -31.14
N GLN A 586 4.43 64.20 -31.46
CA GLN A 586 5.31 63.18 -32.03
C GLN A 586 5.84 62.24 -30.95
N GLN A 587 6.15 61.00 -31.34
CA GLN A 587 6.73 59.97 -30.48
C GLN A 587 8.23 59.87 -30.73
N TYR A 588 9.02 59.96 -29.67
CA TYR A 588 10.47 59.83 -29.71
C TYR A 588 10.90 58.59 -28.94
N GLN A 589 11.75 57.77 -29.55
CA GLN A 589 12.43 56.71 -28.80
C GLN A 589 13.49 57.34 -27.90
N PHE A 590 13.64 56.79 -26.69
CA PHE A 590 14.72 57.18 -25.80
C PHE A 590 15.71 56.04 -25.66
N SER A 591 16.99 56.39 -25.60
CA SER A 591 18.08 55.45 -25.39
C SER A 591 18.05 54.90 -23.97
N ARG A 592 18.32 53.60 -23.83
CA ARG A 592 18.29 52.89 -22.56
C ARG A 592 19.71 52.61 -22.12
N LYS A 593 20.08 53.17 -20.98
CA LYS A 593 21.39 53.00 -20.35
C LYS A 593 21.24 52.36 -18.99
N MET A 594 22.18 51.48 -18.66
CA MET A 594 22.33 50.90 -17.33
C MET A 594 23.81 50.96 -16.96
N ASP A 595 24.12 51.51 -15.79
CA ASP A 595 25.49 51.67 -15.27
C ASP A 595 26.47 52.29 -16.30
N GLY A 596 26.00 53.31 -17.01
CA GLY A 596 26.79 54.03 -18.02
C GLY A 596 26.93 53.32 -19.38
N THR A 597 26.49 52.06 -19.49
CA THR A 597 26.55 51.28 -20.74
C THR A 597 25.26 51.47 -21.54
N LEU A 598 25.40 51.82 -22.83
CA LEU A 598 24.28 51.92 -23.76
C LEU A 598 23.83 50.51 -24.19
N LEU A 599 22.57 50.17 -23.88
CA LEU A 599 22.01 48.85 -24.13
C LEU A 599 21.18 48.82 -25.41
N ILE A 600 20.33 49.83 -25.61
CA ILE A 600 19.47 49.98 -26.79
C ILE A 600 19.37 51.47 -27.14
N GLY A 601 19.62 51.81 -28.41
CA GLY A 601 19.57 53.18 -28.93
C GLY A 601 20.90 53.65 -29.50
N GLN A 602 20.98 54.93 -29.83
CA GLN A 602 22.23 55.62 -30.20
C GLN A 602 22.50 56.70 -29.14
N ASP A 603 23.77 56.94 -28.85
CA ASP A 603 24.20 57.94 -27.87
C ASP A 603 24.21 59.36 -28.43
#